data_AF-A0A4R2J7H3-F1
#
_entry.id   AF-A0A4R2J7H3-F1
#
_cell.length_a   1.000
_cell.length_b   1.000
_cell.length_c   1.000
_cell.angle_alpha   90.00
_cell.angle_beta   90.00
_cell.angle_gamma   90.00
#
_symmetry.space_group_name_H-M   'P 1'
#
loop_
_entity.id
_entity.type
_entity.pdbx_description
1 polymer ?
#
loop_
_entity_poly.entity_id
_entity_poly.type
_entity_poly.pdbx_seq_one_letter_code
_entity_poly.pdbx_strand_id
1 'polypeptide(L)'
;MKLTLEQVPTDDGDKVVVRLVLLNDTYDTVMLDRSLLIGPNPVAAHPTGLPLPISLEPPLSDNTVVLNPWCLYGRQRTFDAAGEMTFHAYLLREHTDQLRPDGPVDAALVDIVTVPLTIR
;
A
#
# COMPACT_ATOMS: atom_id res chain seq x y z
N MET A 1 5.00 -14.76 -1.53
CA MET A 1 3.97 -13.73 -1.33
C MET A 1 3.95 -12.81 -2.54
N LYS A 2 2.79 -12.27 -2.88
CA LYS A 2 2.62 -11.27 -3.95
C LYS A 2 1.93 -10.02 -3.42
N LEU A 3 2.38 -8.86 -3.84
CA LEU A 3 1.78 -7.57 -3.49
C LEU A 3 1.27 -6.87 -4.75
N THR A 4 0.02 -6.42 -4.76
CA THR A 4 -0.61 -5.78 -5.93
C THR A 4 -1.40 -4.53 -5.55
N LEU A 5 -1.49 -3.59 -6.51
CA LEU A 5 -2.38 -2.44 -6.48
C LEU A 5 -3.43 -2.58 -7.57
N GLU A 6 -4.68 -2.27 -7.23
CA GLU A 6 -5.82 -2.38 -8.14
C GLU A 6 -6.72 -1.14 -8.00
N GLN A 7 -7.17 -0.59 -9.13
CA GLN A 7 -8.26 0.38 -9.13
C GLN A 7 -9.58 -0.36 -8.93
N VAL A 8 -10.36 0.07 -7.95
CA VAL A 8 -11.70 -0.47 -7.70
C VAL A 8 -12.73 0.41 -8.43
N PRO A 9 -13.63 -0.16 -9.23
CA PRO A 9 -14.71 0.60 -9.85
C PRO A 9 -15.53 1.35 -8.81
N THR A 10 -15.87 2.60 -9.11
CA THR A 10 -16.73 3.45 -8.29
C THR A 10 -17.67 4.24 -9.20
N ASP A 11 -18.89 4.46 -8.73
CA ASP A 11 -19.90 5.26 -9.44
C ASP A 11 -19.67 6.77 -9.24
N ASP A 12 -18.77 7.16 -8.33
CA ASP A 12 -18.42 8.55 -8.03
C ASP A 12 -17.20 8.97 -8.87
N GLY A 13 -17.44 9.71 -9.95
CA GLY A 13 -16.41 10.17 -10.88
C GLY A 13 -15.40 11.15 -10.27
N ASP A 14 -15.68 11.73 -9.10
CA ASP A 14 -14.77 12.62 -8.39
C ASP A 14 -13.87 11.85 -7.40
N LYS A 15 -14.00 10.52 -7.34
CA LYS A 15 -13.25 9.66 -6.43
C LYS A 15 -12.44 8.62 -7.17
N VAL A 16 -11.25 8.37 -6.63
CA VAL A 16 -10.41 7.25 -7.03
C VAL A 16 -10.33 6.29 -5.86
N VAL A 17 -10.75 5.04 -6.07
CA VAL A 17 -10.68 3.97 -5.07
C VAL A 17 -9.55 3.02 -5.46
N VAL A 18 -8.58 2.86 -4.57
CA VAL A 18 -7.43 1.97 -4.78
C VAL A 18 -7.39 0.90 -3.69
N ARG A 19 -7.18 -0.34 -4.10
CA ARG A 19 -6.99 -1.50 -3.23
C ARG A 19 -5.54 -1.97 -3.30
N LEU A 20 -4.94 -2.14 -2.13
CA LEU A 20 -3.68 -2.83 -1.93
C LEU A 20 -3.97 -4.24 -1.43
N VAL A 21 -3.38 -5.26 -2.06
CA VAL A 21 -3.55 -6.67 -1.71
C VAL A 21 -2.19 -7.34 -1.54
N LEU A 22 -1.99 -7.99 -0.40
CA LEU A 22 -0.94 -8.95 -0.13
C LEU A 22 -1.56 -10.35 -0.17
N LEU A 23 -1.12 -11.17 -1.12
CA LEU A 23 -1.52 -12.56 -1.28
C LEU A 23 -0.41 -13.48 -0.77
N ASN A 24 -0.78 -14.41 0.13
CA ASN A 24 0.06 -15.57 0.38
C ASN A 24 -0.12 -16.58 -0.76
N ASP A 25 0.76 -16.52 -1.77
CA ASP A 25 0.77 -17.43 -2.93
C ASP A 25 1.66 -18.67 -2.71
N THR A 26 1.93 -19.02 -1.46
CA THR A 26 2.73 -20.18 -1.07
C THR A 26 1.84 -21.30 -0.49
N TYR A 27 2.44 -22.47 -0.24
CA TYR A 27 1.77 -23.60 0.42
C TYR A 27 1.91 -23.59 1.95
N ASP A 28 2.63 -22.62 2.50
CA ASP A 28 2.89 -22.49 3.93
C ASP A 28 2.11 -21.32 4.54
N THR A 29 1.84 -21.38 5.84
CA THR A 29 1.29 -20.25 6.58
C THR A 29 2.35 -19.17 6.74
N VAL A 30 1.99 -17.91 6.46
CA VAL A 30 2.86 -16.75 6.65
C VAL A 30 2.34 -15.89 7.79
N MET A 31 3.24 -15.49 8.69
CA MET A 31 2.97 -14.49 9.72
C MET A 31 3.61 -13.17 9.28
N LEU A 32 2.87 -12.08 9.34
CA LEU A 32 3.40 -10.75 9.04
C LEU A 32 2.93 -9.72 10.08
N ASP A 33 3.73 -8.68 10.28
CA ASP A 33 3.28 -7.49 10.98
C ASP A 33 2.57 -6.56 9.98
N ARG A 34 1.26 -6.36 10.14
CA ARG A 34 0.45 -5.54 9.23
C ARG A 34 0.83 -4.06 9.19
N SER A 35 1.53 -3.57 10.21
CA SER A 35 2.00 -2.18 10.24
C SER A 35 3.20 -1.94 9.32
N LEU A 36 3.89 -3.02 8.90
CA LEU A 36 4.95 -2.97 7.88
C LEU A 36 4.40 -2.86 6.44
N LEU A 37 3.09 -3.06 6.25
CA LEU A 37 2.43 -2.87 4.96
C LEU A 37 2.10 -1.39 4.77
N ILE A 38 2.77 -0.75 3.81
CA ILE A 38 2.65 0.68 3.52
C ILE A 38 1.92 0.90 2.19
N GLY A 39 1.03 1.89 2.18
CA GLY A 39 0.20 2.26 1.04
C GLY A 39 -1.25 1.77 1.14
N PRO A 40 -2.06 2.00 0.10
CA PRO A 40 -1.71 2.72 -1.13
C PRO A 40 -1.45 4.20 -0.88
N ASN A 41 -0.39 4.75 -1.48
CA ASN A 41 -0.03 6.16 -1.36
C ASN A 41 -0.05 6.84 -2.73
N PRO A 42 -0.83 7.92 -2.93
CA PRO A 42 -0.83 8.69 -4.17
C PRO A 42 0.36 9.64 -4.25
N VAL A 43 0.92 9.76 -5.46
CA VAL A 43 1.87 10.79 -5.88
C VAL A 43 1.29 11.45 -7.13
N ALA A 44 0.90 12.73 -7.01
CA ALA A 44 0.40 13.50 -8.14
C ALA A 44 1.54 13.84 -9.12
N ALA A 45 1.29 13.77 -10.42
CA ALA A 45 2.27 14.18 -11.45
C ALA A 45 2.65 15.67 -11.32
N HIS A 46 1.69 16.48 -10.89
CA HIS A 46 1.87 17.90 -10.59
C HIS A 46 1.39 18.18 -9.16
N PRO A 47 2.25 18.06 -8.14
CA PRO A 47 1.84 18.23 -6.76
C PRO A 47 1.38 19.66 -6.50
N THR A 48 0.09 19.82 -6.20
CA THR A 48 -0.51 21.08 -5.77
C THR A 48 -0.78 21.01 -4.27
N GLY A 49 0.01 21.71 -3.46
CA GLY A 49 -0.20 21.80 -2.01
C GLY A 49 0.65 20.84 -1.18
N LEU A 50 0.13 20.46 -0.02
CA LEU A 50 0.83 19.61 0.94
C LEU A 50 0.80 18.14 0.52
N PRO A 51 1.86 17.37 0.80
CA PRO A 51 1.86 15.93 0.53
C PRO A 51 0.76 15.24 1.34
N LEU A 52 0.10 14.27 0.70
CA LEU A 52 -0.89 13.44 1.36
C LEU A 52 -0.22 12.56 2.43
N PRO A 53 -0.89 12.31 3.57
CA PRO A 53 -0.33 11.48 4.62
C PRO A 53 -0.13 10.05 4.12
N ILE A 54 0.95 9.42 4.59
CA ILE A 54 1.28 8.04 4.25
C ILE A 54 0.25 7.10 4.88
N SER A 55 -0.27 6.17 4.07
CA SER A 55 -1.21 5.15 4.51
C SER A 55 -0.47 4.00 5.18
N LEU A 56 -0.60 3.89 6.50
CA LEU A 56 -0.06 2.79 7.30
C LEU A 56 -1.06 2.43 8.42
N GLU A 57 -0.91 1.24 9.01
CA GLU A 57 -1.68 0.86 10.18
C GLU A 57 -1.00 1.30 11.48
N PRO A 58 -1.75 1.83 12.45
CA PRO A 58 -1.17 2.25 13.71
C PRO A 58 -0.58 1.03 14.44
N PRO A 59 0.54 1.20 15.15
CA PRO A 59 1.09 0.12 15.95
C PRO A 59 0.17 -0.18 17.13
N LEU A 60 -0.48 -1.35 17.14
CA LEU A 60 -1.20 -1.88 18.30
C LEU A 60 -0.32 -2.84 19.11
N SER A 61 -0.82 -3.30 20.26
CA SER A 61 -0.15 -4.29 21.10
C SER A 61 0.15 -5.62 20.38
N ASP A 62 -0.67 -5.96 19.38
CA ASP A 62 -0.43 -7.06 18.45
C ASP A 62 -0.85 -6.63 17.03
N ASN A 63 0.10 -6.71 16.10
CA ASN A 63 -0.09 -6.39 14.68
C ASN A 63 0.09 -7.63 13.79
N THR A 64 0.23 -8.80 14.41
CA THR A 64 0.46 -10.04 13.70
C THR A 64 -0.78 -10.46 12.94
N VAL A 65 -0.63 -10.67 11.64
CA VAL A 65 -1.64 -11.29 10.78
C VAL A 65 -1.09 -12.62 10.30
N VAL A 66 -1.93 -13.65 10.44
CA VAL A 66 -1.63 -15.00 9.97
C VAL A 66 -2.36 -15.24 8.66
N LEU A 67 -1.63 -15.44 7.58
CA LEU A 67 -2.17 -15.77 6.26
C LEU A 67 -1.93 -17.24 5.96
N ASN A 68 -3.01 -18.01 5.94
CA ASN A 68 -2.98 -19.36 5.37
C ASN A 68 -2.70 -19.31 3.86
N PRO A 69 -2.29 -20.44 3.25
CA PRO A 69 -2.12 -20.54 1.81
C PRO A 69 -3.32 -19.97 1.05
N TRP A 70 -3.06 -19.11 0.06
CA TRP A 70 -4.04 -18.45 -0.79
C TRP A 70 -5.01 -17.49 -0.08
N CYS A 71 -4.75 -17.13 1.18
CA CYS A 71 -5.44 -16.03 1.84
C CYS A 71 -4.82 -14.68 1.47
N LEU A 72 -5.65 -13.64 1.52
CA LEU A 72 -5.26 -12.26 1.25
C LEU A 72 -5.41 -11.37 2.48
N TYR A 73 -4.55 -10.37 2.55
CA TYR A 73 -4.64 -9.24 3.46
C TYR A 73 -4.47 -7.94 2.68
N GLY A 74 -5.04 -6.84 3.16
CA GLY A 74 -4.89 -5.59 2.43
C GLY A 74 -5.77 -4.50 2.96
N ARG A 75 -5.85 -3.42 2.20
CA ARG A 75 -6.71 -2.28 2.52
C ARG A 75 -7.15 -1.56 1.27
N GLN A 76 -8.30 -0.92 1.38
CA GLN A 76 -8.88 -0.07 0.35
C GLN A 76 -8.90 1.37 0.86
N ARG A 77 -8.50 2.31 0.02
CA ARG A 77 -8.53 3.75 0.31
C ARG A 77 -9.23 4.48 -0.83
N THR A 78 -9.92 5.55 -0.46
CA THR A 78 -10.60 6.47 -1.38
C THR A 78 -9.86 7.80 -1.35
N PHE A 79 -9.62 8.36 -2.53
CA PHE A 79 -8.94 9.62 -2.74
C PHE A 79 -9.82 10.53 -3.60
N ASP A 80 -9.68 11.83 -3.43
CA ASP A 80 -10.25 12.78 -4.39
C ASP A 80 -9.49 12.68 -5.72
N ALA A 81 -10.21 12.68 -6.84
CA ALA A 81 -9.58 12.71 -8.16
C ALA A 81 -8.86 14.06 -8.35
N ALA A 82 -7.55 14.02 -8.60
CA ALA A 82 -6.70 15.21 -8.70
C ALA A 82 -5.76 15.14 -9.92
N GLY A 83 -6.35 14.93 -11.10
CA GLY A 83 -5.59 14.69 -12.34
C GLY A 83 -4.84 13.36 -12.29
N GLU A 84 -3.74 13.27 -13.05
CA GLU A 84 -2.92 12.06 -13.10
C GLU A 84 -2.21 11.78 -11.77
N MET A 85 -2.50 10.62 -11.19
CA MET A 85 -1.94 10.15 -9.93
C MET A 85 -1.29 8.78 -10.12
N THR A 86 -0.10 8.61 -9.54
CA THR A 86 0.57 7.32 -9.46
C THR A 86 0.55 6.81 -8.02
N PHE A 87 0.05 5.60 -7.83
CA PHE A 87 -0.08 4.96 -6.53
C PHE A 87 1.06 3.98 -6.29
N HIS A 88 1.61 4.03 -5.09
CA HIS A 88 2.72 3.20 -4.64
C HIS A 88 2.34 2.45 -3.36
N ALA A 89 2.89 1.25 -3.22
CA ALA A 89 2.78 0.45 -2.02
C ALA A 89 3.97 -0.50 -1.89
N TYR A 90 4.32 -0.83 -0.66
CA TYR A 90 5.45 -1.71 -0.35
C TYR A 90 5.26 -2.36 1.03
N LEU A 91 5.89 -3.52 1.19
CA LEU A 91 6.04 -4.23 2.45
C LEU A 91 7.48 -4.03 2.94
N LEU A 92 7.62 -3.58 4.19
CA LEU A 92 8.92 -3.44 4.84
C LEU A 92 9.35 -4.73 5.54
N ARG A 93 10.67 -4.91 5.67
CA ARG A 93 11.30 -5.97 6.47
C ARG A 93 11.25 -5.65 7.96
N GLU A 94 11.33 -4.36 8.30
CA GLU A 94 11.34 -3.85 9.66
C GLU A 94 10.81 -2.41 9.72
N HIS A 95 10.57 -1.93 10.93
CA HIS A 95 10.01 -0.61 11.20
C HIS A 95 11.02 0.51 10.91
N THR A 96 10.53 1.62 10.34
CA THR A 96 11.33 2.83 10.14
C THR A 96 10.45 4.08 10.15
N ASP A 97 10.99 5.17 10.68
CA ASP A 97 10.35 6.49 10.64
C ASP A 97 10.61 7.23 9.31
N GLN A 98 11.49 6.69 8.45
CA GLN A 98 11.92 7.33 7.20
C GLN A 98 11.10 6.85 6.00
N LEU A 99 9.79 7.05 6.06
CA LEU A 99 8.84 6.66 5.01
C LEU A 99 8.62 7.77 3.98
N ARG A 100 8.43 7.40 2.72
CA ARG A 100 7.91 8.28 1.67
C ARG A 100 6.78 7.58 0.91
N PRO A 101 5.89 8.33 0.23
CA PRO A 101 4.82 7.74 -0.56
C PRO A 101 5.30 6.67 -1.56
N ASP A 102 6.41 6.95 -2.24
CA ASP A 102 7.01 6.18 -3.34
C ASP A 102 8.01 5.10 -2.89
N GLY A 103 8.33 5.02 -1.59
CA GLY A 103 9.29 4.07 -1.04
C GLY A 103 9.94 4.58 0.25
N PRO A 104 10.54 3.72 1.10
CA PRO A 104 11.35 4.19 2.21
C PRO A 104 12.61 4.92 1.71
N VAL A 105 13.19 5.79 2.54
CA VAL A 105 14.47 6.45 2.24
C VAL A 105 15.58 5.43 2.02
N ASP A 106 15.60 4.38 2.85
CA ASP A 106 16.49 3.24 2.70
C ASP A 106 15.78 2.12 1.94
N ALA A 107 16.14 1.94 0.67
CA ALA A 107 15.57 0.91 -0.19
C ALA A 107 15.88 -0.52 0.28
N ALA A 108 16.92 -0.73 1.11
CA ALA A 108 17.27 -2.05 1.63
C ALA A 108 16.21 -2.60 2.61
N LEU A 109 15.38 -1.72 3.18
CA LEU A 109 14.31 -2.09 4.10
C LEU A 109 13.08 -2.68 3.40
N VAL A 110 13.00 -2.63 2.07
CA VAL A 110 11.87 -3.17 1.32
C VAL A 110 12.00 -4.69 1.21
N ASP A 111 10.92 -5.40 1.54
CA ASP A 111 10.77 -6.84 1.28
C ASP A 111 10.10 -7.06 -0.09
N ILE A 112 8.94 -6.44 -0.29
CA ILE A 112 8.13 -6.57 -1.51
C ILE A 112 7.64 -5.19 -1.93
N VAL A 113 7.66 -4.88 -3.21
CA VAL A 113 7.14 -3.64 -3.78
C VAL A 113 6.12 -3.95 -4.87
N THR A 114 5.07 -3.13 -4.99
CA THR A 114 4.14 -3.26 -6.12
C THR A 114 4.71 -2.61 -7.37
N VAL A 115 4.24 -3.06 -8.54
CA VAL A 115 4.29 -2.19 -9.72
C VAL A 115 3.40 -0.97 -9.42
N PRO A 116 3.87 0.27 -9.63
CA PRO A 116 3.06 1.45 -9.40
C PRO A 116 1.81 1.44 -10.30
N LEU A 117 0.68 1.93 -9.76
CA LEU A 117 -0.58 2.03 -10.48
C LEU A 117 -0.85 3.48 -10.85
N THR A 118 -0.79 3.82 -12.13
CA THR A 118 -1.12 5.17 -12.61
C THR A 118 -2.58 5.24 -13.06
N ILE A 119 -3.30 6.25 -12.56
CA ILE A 119 -4.71 6.54 -12.89
C ILE A 119 -4.77 7.97 -13.44
N ARG A 120 -5.55 8.16 -14.51
CA ARG A 120 -5.70 9.42 -15.24
C ARG A 120 -7.13 9.92 -15.18
#